data_AF-A0A367I6Y5-F1
#
_entry.id   AF-A0A367I6Y5-F1
#
_cell.length_a   1.000
_cell.length_b   1.000
_cell.length_c   1.000
_cell.angle_alpha   90.00
_cell.angle_beta   90.00
_cell.angle_gamma   90.00
#
_symmetry.space_group_name_H-M   'P 1'
#
loop_
_entity.id
_entity.type
_entity.pdbx_description
1 polymer ?
#
loop_
_entity_poly.entity_id
_entity_poly.type
_entity_poly.pdbx_seq_one_letter_code
_entity_poly.pdbx_strand_id
1 'polypeptide(L)'
;TGGGSVLAAISRSLRSYAEGIGGREQMAIEAFSGALEVIPRTLAENAGLDPVNTIIDLRKAHSEGKSEFGVNVYEGGVANMADSKVFEPSRVVDQAIQSATETAVMILRIDDVISSRASGPMEGGDFDGMGM
;
A
#
# COMPACT_ATOMS: atom_id res chain seq x y z
N THR A 1 5.94 16.14 4.09
CA THR A 1 6.09 15.90 5.54
C THR A 1 5.70 14.46 5.83
N GLY A 2 5.91 13.92 7.03
CA GLY A 2 5.60 12.51 7.34
C GLY A 2 4.15 12.28 7.76
N GLY A 3 3.89 11.27 8.60
CA GLY A 3 2.55 10.98 9.14
C GLY A 3 1.51 10.58 8.08
N GLY A 4 1.98 10.12 6.91
CA GLY A 4 1.11 9.82 5.76
C GLY A 4 0.57 11.06 5.02
N SER A 5 1.05 12.28 5.32
CA SER A 5 0.58 13.49 4.65
C SER A 5 0.88 13.48 3.15
N VAL A 6 2.09 13.06 2.75
CA VAL A 6 2.48 12.98 1.33
C VAL A 6 1.58 12.00 0.58
N LEU A 7 1.27 10.85 1.18
CA LEU A 7 0.40 9.84 0.58
C LEU A 7 -1.04 10.33 0.43
N ALA A 8 -1.56 11.07 1.42
CA ALA A 8 -2.87 11.71 1.33
C ALA A 8 -2.90 12.79 0.24
N ALA A 9 -1.83 13.59 0.10
CA ALA A 9 -1.73 14.59 -0.96
C ALA A 9 -1.69 13.95 -2.36
N ILE A 10 -0.90 12.87 -2.53
CA ILE A 10 -0.85 12.11 -3.78
C ILE A 10 -2.22 11.47 -4.06
N SER A 11 -2.86 10.84 -3.07
CA SER A 11 -4.19 10.25 -3.22
C SER A 11 -5.23 11.28 -3.70
N ARG A 12 -5.26 12.48 -3.10
CA ARG A 12 -6.12 13.58 -3.54
C ARG A 12 -5.84 13.95 -5.00
N SER A 13 -4.57 14.17 -5.36
CA SER A 13 -4.20 14.54 -6.72
C SER A 13 -4.58 13.47 -7.74
N LEU A 14 -4.43 12.19 -7.40
CA LEU A 14 -4.83 11.07 -8.25
C LEU A 14 -6.35 10.99 -8.42
N ARG A 15 -7.14 11.23 -7.36
CA ARG A 15 -8.61 11.29 -7.46
C ARG A 15 -9.06 12.42 -8.40
N SER A 16 -8.50 13.63 -8.25
CA SER A 16 -8.79 14.74 -9.16
C SER A 16 -8.34 14.46 -10.59
N TYR A 17 -7.22 13.76 -10.78
CA TYR A 17 -6.79 13.32 -12.11
C TYR A 17 -7.77 12.28 -12.70
N ALA A 18 -8.26 11.35 -11.88
CA ALA A 18 -9.20 10.32 -12.31
C ALA A 18 -10.51 10.92 -12.85
N GLU A 19 -11.00 12.04 -12.31
CA GLU A 19 -12.21 12.73 -12.82
C GLU A 19 -12.07 13.17 -14.30
N GLY A 20 -10.85 13.43 -14.76
CA GLY A 20 -10.54 13.74 -16.16
C GLY A 20 -10.38 12.50 -17.05
N ILE A 21 -10.40 11.31 -16.46
CA ILE A 21 -10.27 10.02 -17.14
C ILE A 21 -11.61 9.30 -17.09
N GLY A 22 -12.01 8.61 -18.16
CA GLY A 22 -13.26 7.85 -18.20
C GLY A 22 -13.03 6.35 -18.15
N GLY A 23 -14.10 5.60 -17.94
CA GLY A 23 -14.10 4.15 -18.15
C GLY A 23 -13.38 3.35 -17.06
N ARG A 24 -12.64 2.31 -17.47
CA ARG A 24 -12.00 1.36 -16.54
C ARG A 24 -10.73 1.93 -15.93
N GLU A 25 -10.05 2.79 -16.67
CA GLU A 25 -8.83 3.48 -16.26
C GLU A 25 -9.10 4.40 -15.08
N GLN A 26 -10.24 5.12 -15.07
CA GLN A 26 -10.69 5.90 -13.92
C GLN A 26 -10.76 5.04 -12.65
N MET A 27 -11.44 3.90 -12.73
CA MET A 27 -11.62 2.99 -11.59
C MET A 27 -10.28 2.46 -11.07
N ALA A 28 -9.32 2.19 -11.97
CA ALA A 28 -7.98 1.74 -11.59
C ALA A 28 -7.19 2.84 -10.86
N ILE A 29 -7.27 4.10 -11.32
CA ILE A 29 -6.63 5.24 -10.67
C ILE A 29 -7.25 5.48 -9.29
N GLU A 30 -8.58 5.43 -9.18
CA GLU A 30 -9.29 5.56 -7.90
C GLU A 30 -8.89 4.46 -6.92
N ALA A 31 -8.80 3.21 -7.37
CA ALA A 31 -8.35 2.09 -6.57
C ALA A 31 -6.90 2.29 -6.06
N PHE A 32 -5.99 2.73 -6.93
CA PHE A 32 -4.60 3.02 -6.55
C PHE A 32 -4.54 4.19 -5.55
N SER A 33 -5.34 5.24 -5.74
CA SER A 33 -5.44 6.35 -4.78
C SER A 33 -5.89 5.89 -3.39
N GLY A 34 -6.85 4.95 -3.34
CA GLY A 34 -7.32 4.35 -2.09
C GLY A 34 -6.27 3.45 -1.44
N ALA A 35 -5.47 2.73 -2.23
CA ALA A 35 -4.37 1.91 -1.71
C ALA A 35 -3.30 2.75 -0.99
N LEU A 36 -2.99 3.95 -1.47
CA LEU A 36 -2.06 4.86 -0.78
C LEU A 36 -2.57 5.29 0.60
N GLU A 37 -3.88 5.45 0.77
CA GLU A 37 -4.51 5.84 2.05
C GLU A 37 -4.50 4.71 3.10
N VAL A 38 -4.13 3.48 2.71
CA VAL A 38 -3.95 2.39 3.68
C VAL A 38 -2.85 2.72 4.68
N ILE A 39 -1.77 3.38 4.27
CA ILE A 39 -0.66 3.71 5.18
C ILE A 39 -1.11 4.65 6.32
N PRO A 40 -1.70 5.84 6.06
CA PRO A 40 -2.21 6.68 7.15
C PRO A 40 -3.35 6.01 7.94
N ARG A 41 -4.16 5.15 7.31
CA ARG A 41 -5.21 4.38 8.01
C ARG A 41 -4.58 3.40 9.02
N THR A 42 -3.56 2.67 8.61
CA THR A 42 -2.84 1.72 9.46
C THR A 42 -2.07 2.46 10.56
N LEU A 43 -1.52 3.66 10.29
CA LEU A 43 -0.94 4.50 11.34
C LEU A 43 -1.97 4.89 12.41
N ALA A 44 -3.18 5.28 11.99
CA ALA A 44 -4.27 5.62 12.90
C ALA A 44 -4.69 4.41 13.75
N GLU A 45 -4.86 3.25 13.12
CA GLU A 45 -5.20 1.99 13.78
C GLU A 45 -4.14 1.58 14.82
N ASN A 46 -2.87 1.61 14.45
CA ASN A 46 -1.76 1.29 15.35
C ASN A 46 -1.64 2.27 16.53
N ALA A 47 -2.10 3.52 16.36
CA ALA A 47 -2.15 4.52 17.40
C ALA A 47 -3.41 4.43 18.29
N GLY A 48 -4.32 3.48 18.01
CA GLY A 48 -5.58 3.34 18.73
C GLY A 48 -6.62 4.41 18.40
N LEU A 49 -6.42 5.16 17.30
CA LEU A 49 -7.39 6.14 16.79
C LEU A 49 -8.46 5.44 15.96
N ASP A 50 -9.61 6.10 15.78
CA ASP A 50 -10.62 5.65 14.83
C ASP A 50 -10.09 5.85 13.39
N PRO A 51 -9.80 4.77 12.64
CA PRO A 51 -9.18 4.89 11.32
C PRO A 51 -10.12 5.48 10.27
N VAL A 52 -11.45 5.35 10.46
CA VAL A 52 -12.44 5.92 9.54
C VAL A 52 -12.49 7.42 9.71
N ASN A 53 -12.70 7.89 10.94
CA ASN A 53 -12.77 9.31 11.23
C ASN A 53 -11.44 10.02 10.91
N THR A 54 -10.30 9.40 11.24
CA THR A 54 -8.98 9.96 10.94
C THR A 54 -8.77 10.19 9.44
N ILE A 55 -9.19 9.23 8.59
CA ILE A 55 -9.07 9.38 7.13
C ILE A 55 -10.04 10.45 6.59
N ILE A 56 -11.24 10.58 7.16
CA ILE A 56 -12.19 11.64 6.79
C ILE A 56 -11.59 13.02 7.10
N ASP A 57 -11.05 13.20 8.30
CA ASP A 57 -10.43 14.45 8.72
C ASP A 57 -9.18 14.77 7.89
N LEU A 58 -8.38 13.75 7.56
CA LEU A 58 -7.20 13.89 6.72
C LEU A 58 -7.58 14.34 5.31
N ARG A 59 -8.57 13.69 4.68
CA ARG A 59 -9.08 14.10 3.36
C ARG A 59 -9.64 15.52 3.39
N LYS A 60 -10.38 15.87 4.45
CA LYS A 60 -10.92 17.23 4.62
C LYS A 60 -9.80 18.26 4.67
N ALA A 61 -8.78 18.07 5.52
CA ALA A 61 -7.64 18.98 5.62
C ALA A 61 -6.94 19.16 4.26
N HIS A 62 -6.69 18.07 3.53
CA HIS A 62 -6.07 18.12 2.21
C HIS A 62 -6.96 18.77 1.16
N SER A 63 -8.28 18.61 1.24
CA SER A 63 -9.24 19.30 0.36
C SER A 63 -9.21 20.82 0.52
N GLU A 64 -8.92 21.30 1.74
CA GLU A 64 -8.74 22.71 2.11
C GLU A 64 -7.34 23.25 1.77
N GLY A 65 -6.49 22.49 1.06
CA GLY A 65 -5.15 22.91 0.65
C GLY A 65 -4.07 22.69 1.71
N LYS A 66 -4.37 22.01 2.83
CA LYS A 66 -3.41 21.73 3.90
C LYS A 66 -2.61 20.45 3.62
N SER A 67 -1.76 20.49 2.59
CA SER A 67 -0.99 19.33 2.12
C SER A 67 -0.01 18.76 3.13
N GLU A 68 0.40 19.54 4.14
CA GLU A 68 1.35 19.12 5.16
C GLU A 68 0.69 18.38 6.34
N PHE A 69 -0.64 18.29 6.36
CA PHE A 69 -1.38 17.65 7.43
C PHE A 69 -1.29 16.13 7.33
N GLY A 70 -1.01 15.48 8.45
CA GLY A 70 -0.86 14.02 8.54
C GLY A 70 -1.39 13.50 9.88
N VAL A 71 -1.35 12.19 10.06
CA VAL A 71 -1.78 11.52 11.29
C VAL A 71 -0.77 11.80 12.39
N ASN A 72 -1.21 12.48 13.45
CA ASN A 72 -0.43 12.67 14.67
C ASN A 72 -0.79 11.60 15.69
N VAL A 73 0.13 10.67 15.93
CA VAL A 73 -0.08 9.55 16.87
C VAL A 73 0.10 9.94 18.34
N TYR A 74 0.69 11.11 18.63
CA TYR A 74 0.94 11.57 20.00
C TYR A 74 -0.20 12.45 20.52
N GLU A 75 -0.65 13.41 19.72
CA GLU A 75 -1.76 14.31 20.09
C GLU A 75 -3.13 13.68 19.74
N GLY A 76 -3.13 12.73 18.81
CA GLY A 76 -4.34 12.13 18.25
C GLY A 76 -4.93 12.97 17.12
N GLY A 77 -5.41 12.29 16.08
CA GLY A 77 -6.07 12.91 14.94
C GLY A 77 -5.08 13.45 13.90
N VAL A 78 -5.44 14.57 13.26
CA VAL A 78 -4.73 15.14 12.11
C VAL A 78 -4.15 16.51 12.46
N ALA A 79 -2.85 16.68 12.25
CA ALA A 79 -2.13 17.93 12.56
C ALA A 79 -1.11 18.27 11.48
N ASN A 80 -0.59 19.50 11.51
CA ASN A 80 0.51 19.91 10.63
C ASN A 80 1.80 19.18 11.02
N MET A 81 2.30 18.34 10.11
CA MET A 81 3.50 17.54 10.35
C MET A 81 4.78 18.38 10.24
N ALA A 82 4.77 19.51 9.53
CA ALA A 82 5.91 20.43 9.50
C ALA A 82 6.12 21.09 10.88
N ASP A 83 5.03 21.58 11.48
CA ASP A 83 5.05 22.19 12.82
C ASP A 83 5.49 21.17 13.89
N SER A 84 5.08 19.92 13.71
CA SER A 84 5.48 18.77 14.55
C SER A 84 6.91 18.27 14.29
N LYS A 85 7.63 18.88 13.33
CA LYS A 85 8.98 18.47 12.89
C LYS A 85 9.08 17.02 12.40
N VAL A 86 7.99 16.50 11.84
CA VAL A 86 7.92 15.14 11.28
C VAL A 86 8.14 15.23 9.77
N PHE A 87 9.37 14.94 9.36
CA PHE A 87 9.78 14.95 7.95
C PHE A 87 10.22 13.56 7.51
N GLU A 88 9.99 13.26 6.24
CA GLU A 88 10.48 12.07 5.58
C GLU A 88 11.26 12.46 4.31
N PRO A 89 12.34 11.74 3.95
CA PRO A 89 13.05 12.01 2.71
C PRO A 89 12.19 11.65 1.50
N SER A 90 12.03 12.57 0.55
CA SER A 90 11.23 12.33 -0.67
C SER A 90 11.67 11.06 -1.41
N ARG A 91 12.99 10.87 -1.54
CA ARG A 91 13.57 9.70 -2.21
C ARG A 91 13.12 8.36 -1.61
N VAL A 92 12.84 8.31 -0.31
CA VAL A 92 12.35 7.09 0.34
C VAL A 92 10.91 6.80 -0.08
N VAL A 93 10.05 7.83 -0.10
CA VAL A 93 8.65 7.72 -0.52
C VAL A 93 8.57 7.36 -2.01
N ASP A 94 9.34 8.04 -2.86
CA ASP A 94 9.40 7.79 -4.30
C ASP A 94 9.78 6.33 -4.59
N GLN A 95 10.86 5.86 -3.96
CA GLN A 95 11.31 4.48 -4.14
C GLN A 95 10.30 3.47 -3.62
N ALA A 96 9.66 3.74 -2.47
CA ALA A 96 8.67 2.85 -1.89
C ALA A 96 7.45 2.68 -2.82
N ILE A 97 6.92 3.79 -3.35
CA ILE A 97 5.79 3.76 -4.28
C ILE A 97 6.19 3.05 -5.57
N GLN A 98 7.37 3.35 -6.13
CA GLN A 98 7.84 2.73 -7.36
C GLN A 98 8.00 1.21 -7.19
N SER A 99 8.73 0.76 -6.17
CA SER A 99 8.97 -0.65 -5.93
C SER A 99 7.69 -1.42 -5.60
N ALA A 100 6.78 -0.85 -4.81
CA ALA A 100 5.48 -1.45 -4.55
C ALA A 100 4.64 -1.59 -5.83
N THR A 101 4.67 -0.58 -6.69
CA THR A 101 3.93 -0.59 -7.96
C THR A 101 4.49 -1.63 -8.93
N GLU A 102 5.80 -1.68 -9.13
CA GLU A 102 6.45 -2.68 -9.97
C GLU A 102 6.15 -4.10 -9.48
N THR A 103 6.21 -4.32 -8.18
CA THR A 103 5.88 -5.62 -7.57
C THR A 103 4.42 -6.01 -7.78
N ALA A 104 3.49 -5.08 -7.53
CA ALA A 104 2.07 -5.33 -7.76
C ALA A 104 1.78 -5.68 -9.24
N VAL A 105 2.40 -4.96 -10.18
CA VAL A 105 2.27 -5.24 -11.61
C VAL A 105 2.85 -6.61 -11.97
N MET A 106 4.01 -7.00 -11.40
CA MET A 106 4.57 -8.33 -11.61
C MET A 106 3.61 -9.43 -11.14
N ILE A 107 3.03 -9.30 -9.96
CA ILE A 107 2.08 -10.28 -9.41
C ILE A 107 0.82 -10.36 -10.25
N LEU A 108 0.24 -9.21 -10.64
CA LEU A 108 -0.99 -9.15 -11.43
C LEU A 108 -0.84 -9.72 -12.85
N ARG A 109 0.39 -9.85 -13.36
CA ARG A 109 0.69 -10.47 -14.66
C ARG A 109 0.83 -11.99 -14.62
N ILE A 110 0.85 -12.60 -13.43
CA ILE A 110 0.93 -14.05 -13.30
C ILE A 110 -0.47 -14.62 -13.52
N ASP A 111 -0.66 -15.30 -14.65
CA ASP A 111 -1.94 -15.95 -14.98
C ASP A 111 -2.05 -17.36 -14.37
N ASP A 112 -0.94 -18.09 -14.26
CA ASP A 112 -0.91 -19.46 -13.70
C ASP A 112 0.46 -19.79 -13.07
N VAL A 113 0.44 -20.69 -12.08
CA VAL A 113 1.63 -21.20 -11.37
C VAL A 113 1.72 -22.71 -11.55
N ILE A 114 2.61 -23.15 -12.44
CA ILE A 114 2.86 -24.57 -12.66
C ILE A 114 3.82 -25.08 -11.58
N SER A 115 3.30 -25.86 -10.64
CA SER A 115 4.10 -26.53 -9.60
C SER A 115 4.46 -27.95 -10.03
N SER A 116 5.71 -28.19 -10.42
CA SER A 116 6.24 -29.56 -10.55
C SER A 116 6.62 -30.10 -9.18
N ARG A 117 5.71 -30.85 -8.54
CA ARG A 117 6.16 -31.81 -7.52
C ARG A 117 6.97 -32.86 -8.26
N ALA A 118 8.24 -33.03 -7.91
CA ALA A 118 8.97 -34.22 -8.29
C ALA A 118 8.15 -35.41 -7.78
N SER A 119 7.67 -36.25 -8.70
CA SER A 119 7.21 -37.59 -8.35
C SER A 119 8.30 -38.20 -7.48
N GLY A 120 7.93 -38.62 -6.26
CA GLY A 120 8.87 -39.22 -5.32
C GLY A 120 9.65 -40.36 -6.00
N PRO A 121 10.86 -40.68 -5.50
CA PRO A 121 11.67 -41.73 -6.09
C PRO A 121 10.84 -43.00 -6.26
N MET A 122 10.81 -43.55 -7.48
CA MET A 122 10.27 -44.89 -7.71
C MET A 122 10.93 -45.82 -6.70
N GLU A 123 10.11 -46.49 -5.90
CA GLU A 123 10.53 -47.47 -4.91
C GLU A 123 11.47 -48.47 -5.60
N GLY A 124 12.74 -48.41 -5.22
CA GLY A 124 13.79 -49.24 -5.79
C GLY A 124 13.43 -50.71 -5.58
N GLY A 125 13.60 -51.49 -6.65
CA GLY A 125 13.20 -52.90 -6.68
C GLY A 125 13.75 -53.69 -5.49
N ASP A 126 12.86 -54.50 -4.90
CA ASP A 126 13.24 -55.61 -4.03
C ASP A 126 14.13 -56.57 -4.82
N PHE A 127 15.44 -56.43 -4.62
CA PHE A 127 16.40 -57.49 -4.91
C PHE A 127 16.30 -58.47 -3.73
N ASP A 128 15.28 -59.33 -3.78
CA ASP A 128 15.00 -60.29 -2.73
C ASP A 128 16.19 -61.24 -2.59
N GLY A 129 16.77 -61.21 -1.39
CA GLY A 129 17.99 -61.89 -1.05
C GLY A 129 17.78 -63.40 -0.98
N MET A 130 18.69 -64.12 -1.62
CA MET A 130 19.26 -65.41 -1.21
C MET A 130 18.45 -66.17 -0.14
N GLY A 131 17.48 -66.96 -0.60
CA GLY A 131 16.81 -68.00 0.18
C GLY A 131 16.73 -69.29 -0.64
N MET A 132 17.64 -70.23 -0.33
CA MET A 132 17.82 -71.61 -0.85
C MET A 132 18.63 -71.77 -2.13
#